data_AF-A0A7K4GSP8-F1
#
_entry.id   AF-A0A7K4GSP8-F1
#
_cell.length_a   1.000
_cell.length_b   1.000
_cell.length_c   1.000
_cell.angle_alpha   90.00
_cell.angle_beta   90.00
_cell.angle_gamma   90.00
#
_symmetry.space_group_name_H-M   'P 1'
#
loop_
_entity.id
_entity.type
_entity.pdbx_description
1 polymer ?
#
loop_
_entity_poly.entity_id
_entity_poly.type
_entity_poly.pdbx_seq_one_letter_code
_entity_poly.pdbx_strand_id
1 'polypeptide(L)'
;MLLDLFQMGTFSMEALFPIILIVSFAVGDILLLKLGLVMTKSQKRTRMKWVAGSFAIQFGVVFIISSPLFLLGTMGAFQGEPEGLVPIIIISIFIDLNVINILHQIGLKRSFIVVILTFAPIMLIMVIFGMNISKFF
;
A
#
# COMPACT_ATOMS: atom_id res chain seq x y z
N MET A 1 17.78 5.74 22.03
CA MET A 1 17.44 4.86 20.89
C MET A 1 17.07 5.63 19.63
N LEU A 2 16.02 6.46 19.61
CA LEU A 2 15.66 7.23 18.40
C LEU A 2 16.68 8.36 18.10
N LEU A 3 17.25 8.97 19.14
CA LEU A 3 18.36 9.94 19.06
C LEU A 3 19.70 9.31 18.67
N ASP A 4 19.97 8.08 19.11
CA ASP A 4 21.19 7.34 18.71
C ASP A 4 21.16 6.96 17.23
N LEU A 5 19.96 6.75 16.69
CA LEU A 5 19.70 6.48 15.27
C LEU A 5 19.97 7.72 14.38
N PHE A 6 19.83 8.93 14.92
CA PHE A 6 20.21 10.18 14.24
C PHE A 6 21.69 10.55 14.39
N GLN A 7 22.39 9.95 15.37
CA GLN A 7 23.80 10.25 15.68
C GLN A 7 24.80 9.27 15.05
N MET A 8 24.35 8.12 14.56
CA MET A 8 25.17 7.23 13.74
C MET A 8 25.28 7.82 12.32
N GLY A 9 26.52 8.07 11.91
CA GLY A 9 26.88 8.93 10.79
C GLY A 9 26.14 8.66 9.48
N THR A 10 25.91 9.74 8.73
CA THR A 10 25.55 9.79 7.31
C THR A 10 25.04 8.46 6.77
N PHE A 11 23.75 8.18 6.98
CA PHE A 11 23.09 7.18 6.17
C PHE A 11 23.41 7.51 4.71
N SER A 12 23.98 6.56 3.97
CA SER A 12 24.23 6.76 2.55
C SER A 12 22.91 7.14 1.89
N MET A 13 22.93 8.14 1.00
CA MET A 13 21.71 8.57 0.30
C MET A 13 21.03 7.39 -0.41
N GLU A 14 21.80 6.36 -0.79
CA GLU A 14 21.33 5.11 -1.36
C GLU A 14 20.45 4.27 -0.41
N ALA A 15 20.71 4.30 0.90
CA ALA A 15 19.89 3.62 1.91
C ALA A 15 18.65 4.43 2.31
N LEU A 16 18.75 5.77 2.34
CA LEU A 16 17.63 6.65 2.68
C LEU A 16 16.61 6.80 1.55
N PHE A 17 17.06 6.79 0.30
CA PHE A 17 16.21 7.01 -0.87
C PHE A 17 14.97 6.09 -0.92
N PRO A 18 15.07 4.76 -0.76
CA PRO A 18 13.88 3.89 -0.76
C PRO A 18 12.95 4.18 0.42
N ILE A 19 13.48 4.54 1.60
CA ILE A 19 12.68 4.89 2.77
C ILE A 19 11.90 6.18 2.51
N ILE A 20 12.58 7.21 1.99
CA ILE A 20 11.96 8.49 1.64
C ILE A 20 10.85 8.29 0.60
N LEU A 21 11.09 7.44 -0.41
CA LEU A 21 10.06 7.11 -1.41
C LEU A 21 8.85 6.41 -0.78
N ILE A 22 9.07 5.37 0.03
CA ILE A 22 7.99 4.65 0.71
C ILE A 22 7.15 5.61 1.57
N VAL A 23 7.80 6.46 2.36
CA VAL A 23 7.12 7.45 3.21
C VAL A 23 6.36 8.47 2.36
N SER A 24 6.97 8.97 1.28
CA SER A 24 6.34 9.96 0.39
C SER A 24 5.11 9.37 -0.31
N PHE A 25 5.20 8.15 -0.82
CA PHE A 25 4.06 7.47 -1.43
C PHE A 25 2.98 7.12 -0.41
N ALA A 26 3.33 6.70 0.80
CA ALA A 26 2.36 6.41 1.85
C ALA A 26 1.59 7.66 2.28
N VAL A 27 2.29 8.78 2.49
CA VAL A 27 1.65 10.08 2.80
C VAL A 27 0.79 10.55 1.63
N GLY A 28 1.31 10.43 0.40
CA GLY A 28 0.56 10.72 -0.82
C GLY A 28 -0.72 9.91 -0.90
N ASP A 29 -0.66 8.61 -0.62
CA ASP A 29 -1.82 7.73 -0.71
C ASP A 29 -2.89 8.03 0.35
N ILE A 30 -2.49 8.40 1.57
CA ILE A 30 -3.44 8.89 2.59
C ILE A 30 -4.19 10.14 2.08
N LEU A 31 -3.50 11.04 1.38
CA LEU A 31 -4.12 12.23 0.80
C LEU A 31 -5.04 11.88 -0.38
N LEU A 32 -4.62 10.94 -1.23
CA LEU A 32 -5.42 10.42 -2.34
C LEU A 32 -6.69 9.71 -1.84
N LEU A 33 -6.58 8.90 -0.79
CA LEU A 33 -7.72 8.28 -0.13
C LEU A 33 -8.69 9.35 0.40
N LYS A 34 -8.19 10.39 1.06
CA LYS A 34 -9.02 11.51 1.50
C LYS A 34 -9.71 12.19 0.32
N LEU A 35 -8.99 12.44 -0.76
CA LEU A 35 -9.53 13.05 -1.97
C LEU A 35 -10.63 12.17 -2.60
N GLY A 36 -10.40 10.86 -2.69
CA GLY A 36 -11.39 9.89 -3.16
C GLY A 36 -12.66 9.89 -2.30
N LEU A 37 -12.52 9.98 -0.98
CA LEU A 37 -13.66 10.08 -0.05
C LEU A 37 -14.45 11.38 -0.21
N VAL A 38 -13.75 12.49 -0.50
CA VAL A 38 -14.40 13.78 -0.77
C VAL A 38 -15.16 13.72 -2.10
N MET A 39 -14.54 13.21 -3.17
CA MET A 39 -15.18 13.05 -4.50
C MET A 39 -16.42 12.17 -4.44
N THR A 40 -16.39 11.11 -3.64
CA THR A 40 -17.50 10.16 -3.48
C THR A 40 -18.56 10.60 -2.47
N LYS A 41 -18.39 11.80 -1.87
CA LYS A 41 -19.26 12.38 -0.85
C LYS A 41 -19.47 11.43 0.34
N SER A 42 -18.41 10.82 0.83
CA SER A 42 -18.46 10.01 2.06
C SER A 42 -18.90 10.87 3.24
N GLN A 43 -19.83 10.36 4.04
CA GLN A 43 -20.33 11.04 5.25
C GLN A 43 -19.74 10.44 6.53
N LYS A 44 -19.24 9.19 6.47
CA LYS A 44 -18.75 8.46 7.64
C LYS A 44 -17.23 8.33 7.60
N ARG A 45 -16.61 8.50 8.77
CA ARG A 45 -15.17 8.27 9.02
C ARG A 45 -14.21 9.00 8.06
N THR A 46 -14.55 10.24 7.68
CA THR A 46 -13.76 11.07 6.75
C THR A 46 -12.67 11.93 7.41
N ARG A 47 -12.62 11.99 8.75
CA ARG A 47 -11.56 12.75 9.46
C ARG A 47 -10.20 12.08 9.25
N MET A 48 -9.13 12.87 9.15
CA MET A 48 -7.78 12.40 8.80
C MET A 48 -7.29 11.21 9.63
N LYS A 49 -7.59 11.16 10.93
CA LYS A 49 -7.26 10.01 11.81
C LYS A 49 -7.86 8.68 11.34
N TRP A 50 -9.09 8.73 10.82
CA TRP A 50 -9.78 7.56 10.28
C TRP A 50 -9.28 7.21 8.89
N VAL A 51 -8.94 8.22 8.07
CA VAL A 51 -8.34 8.04 6.74
C VAL A 51 -6.99 7.33 6.86
N ALA A 52 -6.10 7.83 7.71
CA ALA A 52 -4.80 7.20 7.96
C ALA A 52 -4.94 5.78 8.53
N GLY A 53 -5.89 5.58 9.47
CA GLY A 53 -6.21 4.26 9.99
C GLY A 53 -6.73 3.30 8.91
N SER A 54 -7.58 3.77 8.00
CA SER A 54 -8.05 2.96 6.89
C SER A 54 -6.95 2.62 5.88
N PHE A 55 -6.04 3.55 5.60
CA PHE A 55 -4.85 3.27 4.77
C PHE A 55 -3.99 2.17 5.40
N ALA A 56 -3.72 2.22 6.71
CA ALA A 56 -2.93 1.19 7.38
C ALA A 56 -3.60 -0.21 7.29
N ILE A 57 -4.93 -0.27 7.40
CA ILE A 57 -5.69 -1.52 7.23
C ILE A 57 -5.61 -1.99 5.77
N GLN A 58 -5.82 -1.11 4.79
CA GLN A 58 -5.73 -1.46 3.36
C GLN A 58 -4.35 -1.99 3.01
N PHE A 59 -3.30 -1.24 3.38
CA PHE A 59 -1.92 -1.64 3.19
C PHE A 59 -1.63 -3.00 3.84
N GLY A 60 -2.01 -3.20 5.10
CA GLY A 60 -1.79 -4.45 5.82
C GLY A 60 -2.50 -5.65 5.18
N VAL A 61 -3.75 -5.48 4.75
CA VAL A 61 -4.51 -6.54 4.10
C VAL A 61 -3.91 -6.89 2.74
N VAL A 62 -3.61 -5.88 1.90
CA VAL A 62 -2.96 -6.09 0.60
C VAL A 62 -1.57 -6.71 0.76
N PHE A 63 -0.81 -6.31 1.78
CA PHE A 63 0.49 -6.89 2.11
C PHE A 63 0.37 -8.38 2.43
N ILE A 64 -0.54 -8.75 3.33
CA ILE A 64 -0.73 -10.16 3.73
C ILE A 64 -1.14 -11.01 2.53
N ILE A 65 -2.10 -10.54 1.71
CA ILE A 65 -2.58 -11.28 0.53
C ILE A 65 -1.46 -11.44 -0.51
N SER A 66 -0.63 -10.41 -0.67
CA SER A 66 0.44 -10.40 -1.67
C SER A 66 1.73 -11.09 -1.17
N SER A 67 1.87 -11.30 0.14
CA SER A 67 3.10 -11.85 0.73
C SER A 67 3.47 -13.27 0.25
N PRO A 68 2.54 -14.23 0.03
CA PRO A 68 2.89 -15.53 -0.53
C PRO A 68 3.48 -15.40 -1.94
N LEU A 69 3.07 -14.40 -2.72
CA LEU A 69 3.66 -14.15 -4.04
C LEU A 69 5.05 -13.54 -3.97
N PHE A 70 5.30 -12.65 -3.01
CA PHE A 70 6.66 -12.18 -2.79
C PHE A 70 7.59 -13.36 -2.50
N LEU A 71 7.15 -14.30 -1.66
CA LEU A 71 7.90 -15.51 -1.38
C LEU A 71 8.11 -16.37 -2.63
N LEU A 72 7.04 -16.70 -3.37
CA LEU A 72 7.12 -17.46 -4.61
C LEU A 72 8.02 -16.79 -5.66
N GLY A 73 7.97 -15.46 -5.76
CA GLY A 73 8.82 -14.68 -6.65
C GLY A 73 10.29 -14.72 -6.26
N THR A 74 10.60 -14.59 -4.97
CA THR A 74 11.98 -14.74 -4.48
C THR A 74 12.52 -16.15 -4.66
N MET A 75 11.66 -17.17 -4.72
CA MET A 75 12.03 -18.56 -5.01
C MET A 75 12.23 -18.84 -6.51
N GLY A 76 12.11 -17.83 -7.37
CA GLY A 76 12.30 -17.97 -8.82
C GLY A 76 11.09 -18.56 -9.56
N ALA A 77 9.93 -18.70 -8.90
CA ALA A 77 8.73 -19.27 -9.51
C ALA A 77 8.12 -18.40 -10.63
N PHE A 78 8.57 -17.15 -10.79
CA PHE A 78 8.17 -16.24 -11.87
C PHE A 78 9.13 -16.22 -13.07
N GLN A 79 10.06 -17.18 -13.18
CA GLN A 79 10.93 -17.32 -14.37
C GLN A 79 10.21 -17.89 -15.61
N GLY A 80 8.90 -18.19 -15.51
CA GLY A 80 7.98 -18.51 -16.61
C GLY A 80 6.73 -17.60 -16.59
N GLU A 81 5.82 -17.74 -17.57
CA GLU A 81 4.61 -16.91 -17.69
C GLU A 81 3.90 -16.76 -16.33
N PRO A 82 3.58 -15.51 -15.91
CA PRO A 82 3.09 -15.24 -14.57
C PRO A 82 1.58 -15.54 -14.46
N GLU A 83 1.17 -16.76 -14.76
CA GLU A 83 -0.23 -17.20 -14.75
C GLU A 83 -0.88 -17.02 -13.36
N GLY A 84 -0.08 -16.96 -12.29
CA GLY A 84 -0.54 -16.74 -10.91
C GLY A 84 -0.72 -15.28 -10.47
N LEU A 85 -0.19 -14.29 -11.20
CA LEU A 85 -0.24 -12.89 -10.76
C LEU A 85 -1.62 -12.26 -10.98
N VAL A 86 -2.25 -12.53 -12.12
CA VAL A 86 -3.54 -11.92 -12.50
C VAL A 86 -4.66 -12.24 -11.50
N PRO A 87 -4.90 -13.50 -11.09
CA PRO A 87 -5.93 -13.82 -10.11
C PRO A 87 -5.74 -13.11 -8.78
N ILE A 88 -4.49 -12.90 -8.36
CA ILE A 88 -4.19 -12.30 -7.05
C ILE A 88 -4.33 -10.79 -7.09
N ILE A 89 -3.95 -10.14 -8.18
CA ILE A 89 -4.28 -8.72 -8.38
C ILE A 89 -5.80 -8.53 -8.30
N ILE A 90 -6.58 -9.40 -8.97
CA ILE A 90 -8.05 -9.34 -8.93
C ILE A 90 -8.57 -9.53 -7.50
N ILE A 91 -8.07 -10.54 -6.76
CA ILE A 91 -8.47 -10.79 -5.38
C ILE A 91 -8.08 -9.62 -4.46
N SER A 92 -6.89 -9.07 -4.60
CA SER A 92 -6.42 -7.91 -3.82
C SER A 92 -7.29 -6.68 -4.07
N ILE A 93 -7.61 -6.37 -5.33
CA ILE A 93 -8.52 -5.27 -5.68
C ILE A 93 -9.91 -5.51 -5.08
N PHE A 94 -10.42 -6.74 -5.18
CA PHE A 94 -11.73 -7.09 -4.64
C PHE A 94 -11.77 -6.93 -3.12
N ILE A 95 -10.74 -7.38 -2.40
CA ILE A 95 -10.67 -7.25 -0.94
C ILE A 95 -10.51 -5.78 -0.54
N ASP A 96 -9.63 -5.03 -1.21
CA ASP A 96 -9.43 -3.61 -0.93
C ASP A 96 -10.71 -2.78 -1.12
N LEU A 97 -11.47 -3.09 -2.17
CA LEU A 97 -12.80 -2.51 -2.40
C LEU A 97 -13.76 -2.77 -1.24
N ASN A 98 -13.79 -4.01 -0.75
CA ASN A 98 -14.64 -4.38 0.38
C ASN A 98 -14.19 -3.67 1.67
N VAL A 99 -12.87 -3.59 1.91
CA VAL A 99 -12.31 -2.87 3.05
C VAL A 99 -12.73 -1.41 3.03
N ILE A 100 -12.57 -0.71 1.91
CA ILE A 100 -13.01 0.69 1.76
C ILE A 100 -14.51 0.83 1.98
N ASN A 101 -15.31 -0.05 1.38
CA ASN A 101 -16.76 -0.02 1.51
C ASN A 101 -17.21 -0.21 2.96
N ILE A 102 -16.61 -1.15 3.69
CA ILE A 102 -16.93 -1.43 5.10
C ILE A 102 -16.47 -0.27 6.00
N LEU A 103 -15.27 0.27 5.76
CA LEU A 103 -14.71 1.32 6.61
C LEU A 103 -15.43 2.65 6.44
N HIS A 104 -15.73 3.06 5.21
CA HIS A 104 -16.26 4.39 4.88
C HIS A 104 -17.74 4.41 4.50
N GLN A 105 -18.37 3.24 4.30
CA GLN A 105 -19.81 3.09 4.01
C GLN A 105 -20.28 3.91 2.80
N ILE A 106 -19.45 3.96 1.75
CA ILE A 106 -19.71 4.74 0.53
C ILE A 106 -20.44 3.97 -0.58
N GLY A 107 -20.59 2.64 -0.43
CA GLY A 107 -21.17 1.75 -1.42
C GLY A 107 -20.15 1.25 -2.45
N LEU A 108 -20.43 0.09 -3.05
CA LEU A 108 -19.52 -0.63 -3.97
C LEU A 108 -19.05 0.22 -5.16
N LYS A 109 -19.99 0.88 -5.87
CA LYS A 109 -19.68 1.70 -7.06
C LYS A 109 -18.73 2.86 -6.76
N ARG A 110 -18.90 3.50 -5.60
CA ARG A 110 -18.06 4.63 -5.18
C ARG A 110 -16.74 4.16 -4.60
N SER A 111 -16.73 3.03 -3.89
CA SER A 111 -15.50 2.40 -3.39
C SER A 111 -14.55 2.05 -4.53
N PHE A 112 -15.07 1.62 -5.68
CA PHE A 112 -14.26 1.35 -6.86
C PHE A 112 -13.45 2.57 -7.33
N ILE A 113 -14.04 3.78 -7.30
CA ILE A 113 -13.33 5.02 -7.67
C ILE A 113 -12.17 5.27 -6.70
N VAL A 114 -12.39 5.04 -5.41
CA VAL A 114 -11.36 5.21 -4.38
C VAL A 114 -10.23 4.20 -4.58
N VAL A 115 -10.57 2.92 -4.78
CA VAL A 115 -9.59 1.84 -5.01
C VAL A 115 -8.71 2.14 -6.21
N ILE A 116 -9.26 2.57 -7.35
CA ILE A 116 -8.43 2.89 -8.52
C ILE A 116 -7.39 3.98 -8.19
N LEU A 117 -7.78 4.93 -7.34
CA LEU A 117 -6.96 6.07 -6.96
C LEU A 117 -5.84 5.68 -5.99
N THR A 118 -6.09 4.71 -5.10
CA THR A 118 -5.16 4.30 -4.04
C THR A 118 -4.38 3.01 -4.34
N PHE A 119 -4.91 2.14 -5.18
CA PHE A 119 -4.30 0.85 -5.47
C PHE A 119 -2.94 0.99 -6.17
N ALA A 120 -2.81 1.93 -7.12
CA ALA A 120 -1.57 2.16 -7.84
C ALA A 120 -0.39 2.55 -6.92
N PRO A 121 -0.51 3.57 -6.04
CA PRO A 121 0.56 3.88 -5.09
C PRO A 121 0.80 2.76 -4.08
N ILE A 122 -0.23 2.02 -3.61
CA ILE A 122 -0.03 0.85 -2.74
C ILE A 122 0.85 -0.20 -3.43
N MET A 123 0.55 -0.55 -4.68
CA MET A 123 1.34 -1.50 -5.46
C MET A 123 2.78 -1.02 -5.66
N LEU A 124 2.97 0.28 -5.91
CA LEU A 124 4.29 0.86 -6.08
C LEU A 124 5.11 0.79 -4.78
N ILE A 125 4.50 1.09 -3.63
CA ILE A 125 5.14 0.89 -2.30
C ILE A 125 5.53 -0.58 -2.12
N MET A 126 4.65 -1.53 -2.46
CA MET A 126 4.94 -2.95 -2.32
C MET A 126 6.14 -3.38 -3.18
N VAL A 127 6.19 -2.95 -4.44
CA VAL A 127 7.30 -3.27 -5.35
C VAL A 127 8.61 -2.66 -4.83
N ILE A 128 8.61 -1.38 -4.45
CA ILE A 128 9.80 -0.73 -3.90
C ILE A 128 10.26 -1.43 -2.62
N PHE A 129 9.32 -1.76 -1.72
CA PHE A 129 9.63 -2.47 -0.49
C PHE A 129 10.24 -3.84 -0.78
N GLY A 130 9.62 -4.64 -1.65
CA GLY A 130 10.12 -5.96 -2.01
C GLY A 130 11.48 -5.95 -2.70
N MET A 131 11.75 -4.99 -3.59
CA MET A 131 13.07 -4.86 -4.25
C MET A 131 14.18 -4.45 -3.28
N ASN A 132 13.84 -3.79 -2.17
CA ASN A 132 14.82 -3.30 -1.20
C ASN A 132 14.86 -4.14 0.08
N ILE A 133 13.96 -5.11 0.27
CA ILE A 133 13.90 -5.93 1.50
C ILE A 133 15.21 -6.69 1.74
N SER A 134 15.89 -7.12 0.68
CA SER A 134 17.20 -7.78 0.73
C SER A 134 18.37 -6.86 1.14
N LYS A 135 18.14 -5.55 1.21
CA LYS A 135 19.12 -4.58 1.73
C LYS A 135 18.89 -4.26 3.20
N PHE A 136 17.76 -4.67 3.77
CA PHE A 136 17.39 -4.44 5.17
C PHE A 136 17.65 -5.64 6.08
N PHE A 137 17.93 -6.82 5.51
CA PHE A 137 18.30 -8.07 6.19
C PHE A 137 19.63 -8.59 5.63
#